data_AF-R7XY60-F1
#
_entry.id   AF-R7XY60-F1
#
_cell.length_a   1.000
_cell.length_b   1.000
_cell.length_c   1.000
_cell.angle_alpha   90.00
_cell.angle_beta   90.00
_cell.angle_gamma   90.00
#
_symmetry.space_group_name_H-M   'P 1'
#
loop_
_entity.id
_entity.type
_entity.pdbx_description
1 polymer ?
#
loop_
_entity_poly.entity_id
_entity_poly.type
_entity_poly.pdbx_seq_one_letter_code
_entity_poly.pdbx_strand_id
1 'polypeptide(L)'
;MQRERRRDPYPWTWEIPTAVMLATLFVIVIGIQLGRSVANLLAGAGWTWPDANAGTFPSPIGTAFWTSLPGVLTGHADAGLPSPTPDGLAGRGLVWTGLALTEIALLTATIWVGVYTYQRWGPGRMRGMATSAEAEKLLGVTRLRKVAGIVRPDLYGKHAATEPVHRAAGDATDRPGPALGQGLSPWLLDRRLTKEER
;
A
#
# COMPACT_ATOMS: atom_id res chain seq x y z
N MET A 1 -10.24 -30.48 17.16
CA MET A 1 -10.00 -29.72 15.91
C MET A 1 -11.25 -29.02 15.31
N GLN A 2 -12.48 -29.19 15.85
CA GLN A 2 -13.67 -28.50 15.30
C GLN A 2 -14.07 -27.16 15.95
N ARG A 3 -13.51 -26.80 17.12
CA ARG A 3 -13.82 -25.53 17.81
C ARG A 3 -13.36 -24.29 17.05
N GLU A 4 -12.33 -24.43 16.23
CA GLU A 4 -11.72 -23.32 15.49
C GLU A 4 -12.52 -22.91 14.24
N ARG A 5 -13.42 -23.79 13.75
CA ARG A 5 -14.32 -23.51 12.62
C ARG A 5 -15.64 -22.84 12.99
N ARG A 6 -15.93 -22.67 14.29
CA ARG A 6 -17.18 -22.06 14.80
C ARG A 6 -16.98 -20.67 15.40
N ARG A 7 -15.88 -19.98 15.06
CA ARG A 7 -15.80 -18.54 15.29
C ARG A 7 -16.23 -17.86 14.02
N ASP A 8 -17.47 -17.41 13.98
CA ASP A 8 -17.91 -16.48 12.97
C ASP A 8 -17.00 -15.24 13.06
N PRO A 9 -16.32 -14.85 11.97
CA PRO A 9 -15.52 -13.65 11.95
C PRO A 9 -16.42 -12.47 12.31
N TYR A 10 -16.04 -11.70 13.32
CA TYR A 10 -16.79 -10.50 13.69
C TYR A 10 -16.84 -9.56 12.48
N PRO A 11 -18.03 -9.17 11.98
CA PRO A 11 -18.17 -8.43 10.75
C PRO A 11 -17.84 -6.95 11.00
N TRP A 12 -16.56 -6.59 10.84
CA TRP A 12 -16.04 -5.21 10.86
C TRP A 12 -16.60 -4.39 9.68
N THR A 13 -17.89 -4.08 9.71
CA THR A 13 -18.59 -3.39 8.62
C THR A 13 -18.42 -1.88 8.69
N TRP A 14 -18.53 -1.28 9.88
CA TRP A 14 -18.49 0.17 10.07
C TRP A 14 -17.32 0.65 10.95
N GLU A 15 -16.77 -0.23 11.78
CA GLU A 15 -15.70 0.11 12.73
C GLU A 15 -14.41 0.57 12.05
N ILE A 16 -13.99 -0.06 10.94
CA ILE A 16 -12.78 0.35 10.20
C ILE A 16 -12.97 1.74 9.58
N PRO A 17 -14.04 2.00 8.79
CA PRO A 17 -14.30 3.36 8.31
C PRO A 17 -14.34 4.41 9.42
N THR A 18 -15.01 4.12 10.54
CA THR A 18 -15.10 5.07 11.67
C THR A 18 -13.75 5.31 12.32
N ALA A 19 -12.95 4.26 12.54
CA ALA A 19 -11.62 4.40 13.10
C ALA A 19 -10.71 5.24 12.18
N VAL A 20 -10.77 5.01 10.86
CA VAL A 20 -10.03 5.81 9.87
C VAL A 20 -10.50 7.27 9.92
N MET A 21 -11.81 7.52 9.91
CA MET A 21 -12.37 8.87 9.98
C MET A 21 -11.91 9.61 11.25
N LEU A 22 -11.98 8.96 12.41
CA LEU A 22 -11.54 9.54 13.68
C LEU A 22 -10.03 9.80 13.69
N ALA A 23 -9.22 8.87 13.18
CA ALA A 23 -7.78 9.05 13.07
C ALA A 23 -7.44 10.22 12.13
N THR A 24 -8.08 10.32 10.98
CA THR A 24 -7.88 11.43 10.03
C THR A 24 -8.28 12.76 10.66
N LEU A 25 -9.44 12.82 11.33
CA LEU A 25 -9.87 14.04 12.02
C LEU A 25 -8.87 14.45 13.11
N PHE A 26 -8.38 13.50 13.88
CA PHE A 26 -7.38 13.75 14.91
C PHE A 26 -6.08 14.29 14.32
N VAL A 27 -5.60 13.71 13.21
CA VAL A 27 -4.42 14.19 12.48
C VAL A 27 -4.61 15.62 12.01
N ILE A 28 -5.77 15.95 11.43
CA ILE A 28 -6.09 17.32 10.98
C ILE A 28 -6.11 18.30 12.16
N VAL A 29 -6.78 17.94 13.25
CA VAL A 29 -6.86 18.83 14.43
C VAL A 29 -5.47 19.14 15.01
N ILE A 30 -4.59 18.14 15.08
CA ILE A 30 -3.21 18.35 15.52
C ILE A 30 -2.39 19.11 14.48
N GLY A 31 -2.59 18.80 13.19
CA GLY A 31 -1.92 19.44 12.07
C GLY A 31 -2.16 20.94 12.02
N ILE A 32 -3.37 21.39 12.38
CA ILE A 32 -3.69 22.82 12.51
C ILE A 32 -2.73 23.53 13.47
N GLN A 33 -2.56 22.97 14.67
CA GLN A 33 -1.71 23.60 15.68
C GLN A 33 -0.22 23.46 15.37
N LEU A 34 0.18 22.29 14.84
CA LEU A 34 1.56 22.05 14.44
C LEU A 34 1.97 22.96 13.27
N GLY A 35 1.07 23.21 12.33
CA GLY A 35 1.27 24.13 11.22
C GLY A 35 1.50 25.58 11.68
N ARG A 36 0.71 26.03 12.66
CA ARG A 36 0.93 27.33 13.32
C ARG A 36 2.29 27.39 14.04
N SER A 37 2.63 26.34 14.79
CA SER A 37 3.92 26.24 15.50
C SER A 37 5.11 26.31 14.53
N VAL A 38 5.04 25.59 13.40
CA VAL A 38 6.05 25.61 12.34
C VAL A 38 6.13 26.99 11.68
N ALA A 39 4.99 27.62 11.36
CA ALA A 39 4.97 28.95 10.78
C ALA A 39 5.66 29.97 11.69
N ASN A 40 5.37 29.94 12.99
CA ASN A 40 6.00 30.81 13.99
C ASN A 40 7.49 30.53 14.16
N LEU A 41 7.89 29.25 14.11
CA LEU A 41 9.30 28.88 14.13
C LEU A 41 10.06 29.47 12.93
N LEU A 42 9.47 29.40 11.74
CA LEU A 42 10.05 29.97 10.51
C LEU A 42 10.06 31.50 10.50
N ALA A 43 9.10 32.14 11.18
CA ALA A 43 9.03 33.60 11.33
C ALA A 43 10.05 34.17 12.33
N GLY A 44 10.65 33.31 13.16
CA GLY A 44 11.62 33.71 14.19
C GLY A 44 11.05 33.83 15.61
N ALA A 45 9.74 33.63 15.80
CA ALA A 45 9.10 33.59 17.12
C ALA A 45 9.45 32.35 17.96
N GLY A 46 10.16 31.38 17.37
CA GLY A 46 10.52 30.12 18.03
C GLY A 46 9.40 29.08 18.05
N TRP A 47 9.58 28.01 18.83
CA TRP A 47 8.56 26.98 18.98
C TRP A 47 7.42 27.49 19.88
N THR A 48 6.21 27.56 19.33
CA THR A 48 5.04 28.09 20.05
C THR A 48 3.93 27.04 20.14
N TRP A 49 3.45 26.73 21.33
CA TRP A 49 2.36 25.78 21.56
C TRP A 49 1.21 26.45 22.33
N PRO A 50 -0.06 26.06 22.11
CA PRO A 50 -1.19 26.65 22.84
C PRO A 50 -1.02 26.52 24.36
N ASP A 51 -1.44 27.55 25.09
CA ASP A 51 -1.36 27.57 26.55
C ASP A 51 -2.29 26.48 27.15
N ALA A 52 -1.74 25.73 28.10
CA ALA A 52 -2.47 24.71 28.81
C ALA A 52 -3.61 25.29 29.67
N ASN A 53 -3.52 26.55 30.10
CA ASN A 53 -4.44 27.14 31.08
C ASN A 53 -5.31 28.31 30.57
N ALA A 54 -5.14 28.75 29.32
CA ALA A 54 -5.80 29.96 28.80
C ALA A 54 -7.14 29.73 28.07
N GLY A 55 -7.79 28.58 28.23
CA GLY A 55 -9.04 28.27 27.53
C GLY A 55 -10.22 27.89 28.44
N THR A 56 -11.38 27.74 27.79
CA THR A 56 -12.68 27.67 28.47
C THR A 56 -13.00 26.29 29.04
N PHE A 57 -12.41 25.21 28.49
CA PHE A 57 -12.75 23.84 28.85
C PHE A 57 -11.52 23.05 29.31
N PRO A 58 -11.60 22.30 30.44
CA PRO A 58 -10.51 21.47 30.90
C PRO A 58 -10.22 20.37 29.88
N SER A 59 -8.97 20.27 29.45
CA SER A 59 -8.54 19.27 28.47
C SER A 59 -7.14 18.75 28.81
N PRO A 60 -6.84 17.45 28.57
CA PRO A 60 -5.52 16.88 28.84
C PRO A 60 -4.39 17.50 28.01
N ILE A 61 -4.75 18.10 26.86
CA ILE A 61 -3.83 18.67 25.86
C ILE A 61 -3.73 20.19 25.97
N GLY A 62 -4.42 20.79 26.93
CA GLY A 62 -4.46 22.23 27.16
C GLY A 62 -5.82 22.84 26.85
N THR A 63 -6.23 23.79 27.67
CA THR A 63 -7.53 24.44 27.59
C THR A 63 -7.66 25.35 26.35
N ALA A 64 -6.59 26.05 25.97
CA ALA A 64 -6.59 26.95 24.80
C ALA A 64 -6.44 26.23 23.46
N PHE A 65 -6.09 24.93 23.47
CA PHE A 65 -5.89 24.14 22.26
C PHE A 65 -7.14 24.12 21.36
N TRP A 66 -8.32 23.93 21.96
CA TRP A 66 -9.58 23.81 21.22
C TRP A 66 -10.18 25.15 20.81
N THR A 67 -10.08 26.16 21.69
CA THR A 67 -10.66 27.48 21.45
C THR A 67 -9.89 28.29 20.41
N SER A 68 -8.61 27.98 20.20
CA SER A 68 -7.77 28.68 19.22
C SER A 68 -7.90 28.18 17.78
N LEU A 69 -8.43 26.97 17.55
CA LEU A 69 -8.53 26.38 16.20
C LEU A 69 -9.20 27.31 15.16
N PRO A 70 -10.34 27.97 15.44
CA PRO A 70 -10.95 28.90 14.48
C PRO A 70 -10.06 30.11 14.19
N GLY A 71 -9.33 30.60 15.20
CA GLY A 71 -8.35 31.69 15.05
C GLY A 71 -7.18 31.30 14.14
N VAL A 72 -6.64 30.10 14.31
CA VAL A 72 -5.57 29.58 13.45
C VAL A 72 -6.04 29.42 12.01
N LEU A 73 -7.23 28.85 11.80
CA LEU A 73 -7.81 28.68 10.46
C LEU A 73 -8.04 30.01 9.74
N THR A 74 -8.38 31.07 10.48
CA THR A 74 -8.50 32.43 9.91
C THR A 74 -7.14 33.09 9.64
N GLY A 75 -6.05 32.48 10.11
CA GLY A 75 -4.66 32.88 9.86
C GLY A 75 -4.02 33.70 10.99
N HIS A 76 -4.59 33.66 12.20
CA HIS A 76 -4.04 34.32 13.39
C HIS A 76 -2.98 33.42 14.05
N ALA A 77 -1.73 33.90 14.04
CA ALA A 77 -0.57 33.17 14.53
C ALA A 77 -0.44 33.14 16.07
N ASP A 78 -1.09 34.10 16.72
CA ASP A 78 -1.16 34.37 18.16
C ASP A 78 -2.28 33.61 18.88
N ALA A 79 -3.23 33.04 18.12
CA ALA A 79 -4.39 32.38 18.70
C ALA A 79 -4.02 31.29 19.71
N GLY A 80 -4.47 31.44 20.95
CA GLY A 80 -4.26 30.49 22.04
C GLY A 80 -2.88 30.55 22.70
N LEU A 81 -2.05 31.54 22.40
CA LEU A 81 -0.77 31.76 23.07
C LEU A 81 -0.94 32.55 24.39
N PRO A 82 -0.02 32.33 25.37
CA PRO A 82 -0.02 33.10 26.59
C PRO A 82 0.29 34.59 26.32
N SER A 83 -0.27 35.46 27.14
CA SER A 83 0.06 36.90 27.13
C SER A 83 1.19 37.17 28.14
N PRO A 84 2.27 37.88 27.76
CA PRO A 84 2.51 38.55 26.48
C PRO A 84 2.96 37.59 25.35
N THR A 85 2.54 37.89 24.12
CA THR A 85 2.89 37.10 22.94
C THR A 85 4.35 37.32 22.53
N PRO A 86 5.04 36.29 22.00
CA PRO A 86 6.40 36.45 21.46
C PRO A 86 6.44 37.45 20.29
N ASP A 87 7.55 38.18 20.18
CA ASP A 87 7.82 39.01 19.00
C ASP A 87 8.17 38.14 17.79
N GLY A 88 7.88 38.62 16.57
CA GLY A 88 8.25 37.92 15.33
C GLY A 88 7.28 36.81 14.90
N LEU A 89 5.99 36.93 15.24
CA LEU A 89 4.97 35.98 14.80
C LEU A 89 4.81 35.92 13.28
N ALA A 90 4.36 34.76 12.80
CA ALA A 90 4.13 34.55 11.39
C ALA A 90 3.02 35.45 10.84
N GLY A 91 3.30 36.08 9.69
CA GLY A 91 2.26 36.75 8.92
C GLY A 91 1.21 35.74 8.40
N ARG A 92 -0.01 36.22 8.14
CA ARG A 92 -1.16 35.40 7.71
C ARG A 92 -0.85 34.42 6.58
N GLY A 93 -0.09 34.88 5.57
CA GLY A 93 0.31 34.04 4.43
C GLY A 93 1.21 32.87 4.85
N LEU A 94 2.16 33.12 5.75
CA LEU A 94 3.07 32.09 6.27
C LEU A 94 2.35 31.08 7.17
N VAL A 95 1.34 31.53 7.93
CA VAL A 95 0.48 30.63 8.71
C VAL A 95 -0.27 29.68 7.78
N TRP A 96 -0.88 30.16 6.70
CA TRP A 96 -1.60 29.30 5.76
C TRP A 96 -0.70 28.36 4.98
N THR A 97 0.47 28.82 4.52
CA THR A 97 1.42 27.92 3.84
C THR A 97 1.99 26.89 4.79
N GLY A 98 2.37 27.29 6.01
CA GLY A 98 2.83 26.38 7.07
C GLY A 98 1.76 25.36 7.44
N LEU A 99 0.50 25.79 7.58
CA LEU A 99 -0.67 24.95 7.81
C LEU A 99 -0.85 23.94 6.67
N ALA A 100 -0.93 24.39 5.42
CA ALA A 100 -1.15 23.52 4.27
C ALA A 100 -0.02 22.50 4.09
N LEU A 101 1.25 22.92 4.21
CA LEU A 101 2.40 22.02 4.10
C LEU A 101 2.41 20.98 5.22
N THR A 102 2.10 21.39 6.44
CA THR A 102 2.07 20.49 7.60
C THR A 102 0.96 19.45 7.47
N GLU A 103 -0.24 19.88 7.06
CA GLU A 103 -1.36 18.97 6.80
C GLU A 103 -1.03 17.96 5.70
N ILE A 104 -0.50 18.43 4.57
CA ILE A 104 -0.09 17.53 3.47
C ILE A 104 0.95 16.53 3.95
N ALA A 105 1.94 16.97 4.72
CA ALA A 105 2.99 16.09 5.25
C ALA A 105 2.40 15.03 6.21
N LEU A 106 1.53 15.44 7.14
CA LEU A 106 0.91 14.54 8.11
C LEU A 106 -0.04 13.54 7.46
N LEU A 107 -0.86 13.98 6.51
CA LEU A 107 -1.74 13.09 5.74
C LEU A 107 -0.94 12.09 4.92
N THR A 108 0.14 12.56 4.25
CA THR A 108 1.04 11.68 3.48
C THR A 108 1.69 10.64 4.39
N ALA A 109 2.19 11.06 5.56
CA ALA A 109 2.77 10.16 6.55
C ALA A 109 1.73 9.16 7.08
N THR A 110 0.50 9.61 7.35
CA THR A 110 -0.59 8.76 7.84
C THR A 110 -0.98 7.71 6.81
N ILE A 111 -1.11 8.09 5.53
CA ILE A 111 -1.36 7.15 4.43
C ILE A 111 -0.21 6.17 4.32
N TRP A 112 1.04 6.64 4.36
CA TRP A 112 2.21 5.79 4.26
C TRP A 112 2.28 4.76 5.40
N VAL A 113 2.06 5.19 6.64
CA VAL A 113 1.99 4.31 7.82
C VAL A 113 0.81 3.33 7.70
N GLY A 114 -0.35 3.79 7.22
CA GLY A 114 -1.53 2.96 6.99
C GLY A 114 -1.25 1.86 5.95
N VAL A 115 -0.64 2.23 4.83
CA VAL A 115 -0.23 1.30 3.77
C VAL A 115 0.83 0.33 4.29
N TYR A 116 1.84 0.81 5.02
CA TYR A 116 2.87 -0.03 5.62
C TYR A 116 2.28 -1.05 6.60
N THR A 117 1.40 -0.60 7.49
CA THR A 117 0.70 -1.41 8.48
C THR A 117 -0.18 -2.46 7.80
N TYR A 118 -0.93 -2.05 6.77
CA TYR A 118 -1.76 -2.95 5.98
C TYR A 118 -0.92 -4.00 5.23
N GLN A 119 0.22 -3.62 4.66
CA GLN A 119 1.13 -4.60 4.04
C GLN A 119 1.77 -5.53 5.09
N ARG A 120 2.06 -5.02 6.28
CA ARG A 120 2.73 -5.77 7.36
C ARG A 120 1.80 -6.72 8.10
N TRP A 121 0.52 -6.39 8.28
CA TRP A 121 -0.42 -7.16 9.10
C TRP A 121 -1.78 -7.43 8.43
N GLY A 122 -2.00 -6.95 7.22
CA GLY A 122 -3.29 -7.06 6.53
C GLY A 122 -3.68 -8.49 6.14
N PRO A 123 -4.98 -8.71 5.92
CA PRO A 123 -5.59 -10.03 5.69
C PRO A 123 -5.11 -10.71 4.40
N GLY A 124 -4.57 -9.95 3.44
CA GLY A 124 -3.97 -10.46 2.20
C GLY A 124 -2.52 -10.93 2.34
N ARG A 125 -1.93 -10.93 3.56
CA ARG A 125 -0.60 -11.52 3.77
C ARG A 125 -0.68 -13.01 3.45
N MET A 126 -0.08 -13.39 2.33
CA MET A 126 0.23 -14.77 1.99
C MET A 126 1.24 -15.33 3.03
N ARG A 127 0.74 -15.66 4.22
CA ARG A 127 1.48 -16.43 5.21
C ARG A 127 1.68 -17.81 4.61
N GLY A 128 2.91 -18.12 4.21
CA GLY A 128 3.27 -19.41 3.60
C GLY A 128 3.84 -19.33 2.18
N MET A 129 3.89 -18.16 1.54
CA MET A 129 4.75 -18.00 0.36
C MET A 129 6.21 -17.90 0.86
N ALA A 130 7.05 -18.86 0.48
CA ALA A 130 8.48 -18.76 0.68
C ALA A 130 8.95 -17.40 0.11
N THR A 131 9.75 -16.65 0.88
CA THR A 131 10.35 -15.41 0.37
C THR A 131 11.07 -15.70 -0.94
N SER A 132 11.23 -14.73 -1.85
CA SER A 132 11.95 -14.98 -3.11
C SER A 132 13.34 -15.60 -2.90
N ALA A 133 14.00 -15.24 -1.79
CA ALA A 133 15.25 -15.85 -1.35
C ALA A 133 15.09 -17.31 -0.87
N GLU A 134 14.03 -17.65 -0.14
CA GLU A 134 13.75 -19.04 0.27
C GLU A 134 13.25 -19.90 -0.90
N ALA A 135 12.44 -19.35 -1.80
CA ALA A 135 12.05 -20.00 -3.04
C ALA A 135 13.26 -20.26 -3.93
N GLU A 136 14.19 -19.29 -4.03
CA GLU A 136 15.46 -19.48 -4.74
C GLU A 136 16.35 -20.53 -4.07
N LYS A 137 16.37 -20.58 -2.73
CA LYS A 137 17.12 -21.58 -1.97
C LYS A 137 16.51 -23.00 -2.08
N LEU A 138 15.19 -23.11 -2.13
CA LEU A 138 14.46 -24.38 -2.20
C LEU A 138 14.32 -24.92 -3.63
N LEU A 139 14.04 -24.05 -4.59
CA LEU A 139 13.87 -24.41 -6.00
C LEU A 139 15.20 -24.34 -6.78
N GLY A 140 16.19 -23.58 -6.29
CA GLY A 140 17.50 -23.49 -6.90
C GLY A 140 17.46 -23.02 -8.36
N VAL A 141 16.55 -22.11 -8.73
CA VAL A 141 16.30 -21.75 -10.14
C VAL A 141 17.55 -21.18 -10.81
N THR A 142 18.35 -20.39 -10.10
CA THR A 142 19.64 -19.88 -10.60
C THR A 142 20.65 -21.03 -10.79
N ARG A 143 20.64 -22.02 -9.90
CA ARG A 143 21.47 -23.22 -10.05
C ARG A 143 21.03 -24.04 -11.26
N LEU A 144 19.73 -24.28 -11.40
CA LEU A 144 19.13 -24.97 -12.55
C LEU A 144 19.42 -24.27 -13.87
N ARG A 145 19.36 -22.93 -13.93
CA ARG A 145 19.77 -22.16 -15.12
C ARG A 145 21.26 -22.34 -15.44
N LYS A 146 22.13 -22.36 -14.44
CA LYS A 146 23.58 -22.57 -14.64
C LYS A 146 23.90 -23.96 -15.21
N VAL A 147 23.14 -24.99 -14.82
CA VAL A 147 23.28 -26.36 -15.36
C VAL A 147 22.29 -26.68 -16.49
N ALA A 148 21.58 -25.69 -17.03
CA ALA A 148 20.56 -25.91 -18.06
C ALA A 148 21.12 -26.58 -19.32
N GLY A 149 22.37 -26.27 -19.71
CA GLY A 149 23.05 -26.93 -20.83
C GLY A 149 23.42 -28.39 -20.60
N ILE A 150 23.43 -28.86 -19.35
CA ILE A 150 23.66 -30.27 -18.98
C ILE A 150 22.31 -31.01 -18.86
N VAL A 151 21.30 -30.36 -18.29
CA VAL A 151 19.97 -30.95 -18.08
C VAL A 151 19.18 -31.04 -19.39
N ARG A 152 19.30 -30.01 -20.24
CA ARG A 152 18.62 -29.88 -21.54
C ARG A 152 19.63 -29.48 -22.63
N PRO A 153 20.57 -30.39 -22.96
CA PRO A 153 21.58 -30.15 -24.00
C PRO A 153 20.96 -30.01 -25.40
N ASP A 154 19.75 -30.54 -25.59
CA ASP A 154 18.94 -30.41 -26.79
C ASP A 154 18.54 -28.96 -27.10
N LEU A 155 18.33 -28.13 -26.07
CA LEU A 155 17.87 -26.75 -26.23
C LEU A 155 18.90 -25.70 -25.87
N TYR A 156 19.83 -26.01 -24.97
CA TYR A 156 20.86 -25.07 -24.51
C TYR A 156 22.28 -25.57 -24.78
N GLY A 157 22.43 -26.72 -25.45
CA GLY A 157 23.73 -27.20 -25.91
C GLY A 157 24.28 -26.29 -27.01
N LYS A 158 25.61 -26.20 -27.08
CA LYS A 158 26.35 -25.39 -28.06
C LYS A 158 26.04 -25.74 -29.53
N HIS A 159 25.37 -26.86 -29.79
CA HIS A 159 24.94 -27.28 -31.12
C HIS A 159 23.55 -26.75 -31.51
N ALA A 160 22.69 -26.38 -30.55
CA ALA A 160 21.35 -25.83 -30.81
C ALA A 160 21.40 -24.38 -31.32
N ALA A 161 22.47 -23.64 -30.99
CA ALA A 161 22.67 -22.27 -31.48
C ALA A 161 23.19 -22.21 -32.93
N THR A 162 23.57 -23.34 -33.53
CA THR A 162 24.32 -23.39 -34.80
C THR A 162 23.53 -24.03 -35.95
N GLU A 163 22.34 -24.58 -35.72
CA GLU A 163 21.47 -25.01 -36.82
C GLU A 163 20.41 -23.95 -37.14
N PRO A 164 20.62 -23.12 -38.19
CA PRO A 164 19.50 -22.44 -38.83
C PRO A 164 18.64 -23.52 -39.49
N VAL A 165 17.40 -23.66 -39.02
CA VAL A 165 16.40 -24.56 -39.61
C VAL A 165 16.09 -24.09 -41.04
N HIS A 166 16.81 -24.63 -42.02
CA HIS A 166 16.42 -24.56 -43.42
C HIS A 166 15.32 -25.60 -43.66
N ARG A 167 14.06 -25.17 -43.47
CA ARG A 167 12.89 -25.90 -43.96
C ARG A 167 12.85 -25.73 -45.48
N ALA A 168 13.47 -26.67 -46.20
CA ALA A 168 13.29 -26.81 -47.63
C ALA A 168 11.85 -27.25 -47.92
N ALA A 169 11.13 -26.42 -48.68
CA ALA A 169 9.81 -26.74 -49.19
C ALA A 169 9.95 -27.74 -50.34
N GLY A 170 9.31 -28.89 -50.20
CA GLY A 170 9.10 -29.83 -51.31
C GLY A 170 9.95 -31.09 -51.21
N ASP A 171 9.48 -32.06 -50.44
CA ASP A 171 9.43 -33.42 -50.96
C ASP A 171 8.22 -34.14 -50.36
N ALA A 172 7.23 -34.33 -51.21
CA ALA A 172 5.96 -34.95 -50.90
C ALA A 172 5.79 -36.13 -51.84
N THR A 173 6.20 -37.33 -51.42
CA THR A 173 5.62 -38.58 -51.93
C THR A 173 5.75 -39.73 -50.92
N ASP A 174 4.59 -40.06 -50.36
CA ASP A 174 4.04 -41.43 -50.28
C ASP A 174 4.62 -42.43 -49.25
N ARG A 175 3.90 -42.64 -48.13
CA ARG A 175 3.15 -43.90 -47.83
C ARG A 175 2.39 -43.86 -46.48
N PRO A 176 1.38 -44.73 -46.27
CA PRO A 176 0.15 -44.37 -45.55
C PRO A 176 0.02 -44.93 -44.11
N GLY A 177 -0.61 -44.12 -43.23
CA GLY A 177 -1.23 -44.50 -41.94
C GLY A 177 -0.48 -44.04 -40.67
N PRO A 178 -1.16 -43.78 -39.52
CA PRO A 178 -2.59 -43.61 -39.27
C PRO A 178 -2.96 -42.12 -39.16
N ALA A 179 -4.16 -41.76 -39.62
CA ALA A 179 -4.75 -40.45 -39.37
C ALA A 179 -5.14 -40.32 -37.89
N LEU A 180 -4.15 -40.04 -37.04
CA LEU A 180 -4.37 -39.58 -35.67
C LEU A 180 -4.69 -38.08 -35.72
N GLY A 181 -5.99 -37.81 -35.77
CA GLY A 181 -6.63 -36.69 -35.10
C GLY A 181 -5.92 -35.34 -35.19
N GLN A 182 -6.38 -34.52 -36.14
CA GLN A 182 -6.84 -33.18 -35.78
C GLN A 182 -7.93 -33.33 -34.71
N GLY A 183 -7.50 -33.56 -33.47
CA GLY A 183 -8.33 -33.98 -32.36
C GLY A 183 -8.13 -33.04 -31.20
N LEU A 184 -9.12 -32.19 -31.01
CA LEU A 184 -9.42 -31.52 -29.75
C LEU A 184 -9.13 -32.45 -28.55
N SER A 185 -8.60 -31.85 -27.49
CA SER A 185 -8.25 -32.50 -26.25
C SER A 185 -9.42 -33.34 -25.68
N PRO A 186 -9.19 -34.58 -25.21
CA PRO A 186 -10.27 -35.50 -24.77
C PRO A 186 -11.07 -35.04 -23.53
N TRP A 187 -10.62 -34.01 -22.84
CA TRP A 187 -11.31 -33.48 -21.65
C TRP A 187 -12.28 -32.32 -21.97
N LEU A 188 -12.32 -31.84 -23.23
CA LEU A 188 -13.17 -30.73 -23.65
C LEU A 188 -14.53 -31.17 -24.23
N LEU A 189 -14.68 -32.45 -24.58
CA LEU A 189 -15.91 -32.98 -25.19
C LEU A 189 -16.90 -33.57 -24.17
N ASP A 190 -16.46 -33.86 -22.94
CA ASP A 190 -17.26 -34.59 -21.95
C ASP A 190 -18.28 -33.72 -21.19
N ARG A 191 -18.46 -32.45 -21.56
CA ARG A 191 -19.36 -31.53 -20.84
C ARG A 191 -20.54 -30.98 -21.64
N ARG A 192 -20.75 -31.45 -22.88
CA ARG A 192 -21.75 -30.82 -23.78
C ARG A 192 -22.75 -31.77 -24.45
N LEU A 193 -22.89 -33.02 -24.01
CA LEU A 193 -23.93 -33.93 -24.54
C LEU A 193 -24.71 -34.73 -23.47
N THR A 194 -24.61 -34.36 -22.19
CA THR A 194 -25.52 -34.83 -21.13
C THR A 194 -26.60 -33.79 -20.79
N LYS A 195 -27.22 -33.22 -21.83
CA LYS A 195 -28.49 -32.51 -21.71
C LYS A 195 -29.29 -32.76 -22.98
N GLU A 196 -29.78 -34.00 -23.06
CA GLU A 196 -31.21 -34.29 -22.96
C GLU A 196 -32.01 -33.76 -24.14
N GLU A 197 -32.22 -34.67 -25.09
CA GLU A 197 -33.53 -34.84 -25.69
C GLU A 197 -34.39 -35.63 -24.68
N ARG A 198 -35.45 -34.98 -24.19
CA ARG A 198 -36.65 -35.63 -23.69
C ARG A 198 -37.85 -34.78 -24.07
#